data_AF-A0A644YNP2-F1
#
_entry.id   AF-A0A644YNP2-F1
#
_cell.length_a   1.000
_cell.length_b   1.000
_cell.length_c   1.000
_cell.angle_alpha   90.00
_cell.angle_beta   90.00
_cell.angle_gamma   90.00
#
_symmetry.space_group_name_H-M   'P 1'
#
loop_
_entity.id
_entity.type
_entity.pdbx_description
1 polymer ?
#
loop_
_entity_poly.entity_id
_entity_poly.type
_entity_poly.pdbx_seq_one_letter_code
_entity_poly.pdbx_strand_id
1 'polypeptide(L)'
;MVGILEESVCLKVRTPMYEELLTNKGIKDGYTIEHITFSGGVADYIYGSNYSDPFKYGDMGVVLGEEIAKSTLVKNLKLKPAKETIRATVVGAGSHTTDISGSTITYTEDIFPIKNLPILKLSSEDEAKGFNSIEECLREKLKWFNLENESQQVAVAIKGPKSPSFIDIQNLSKALINGMTELLQRNYPVFIIVENDIAKVLGQTVHRQLNKSNNVVCIDSIKVENGDYIDIGSPLVNGKVVPVVIKTLVFNS
;
A
#
# COMPACT_ATOMS: atom_id res chain seq x y z
N MET A 1 4.66 -20.70 22.59
CA MET A 1 4.42 -19.49 21.77
C MET A 1 3.52 -18.48 22.49
N VAL A 2 2.31 -18.85 22.92
CA VAL A 2 1.42 -17.94 23.68
C VAL A 2 2.06 -17.38 24.96
N GLY A 3 2.81 -18.20 25.71
CA GLY A 3 3.53 -17.72 26.90
C GLY A 3 4.49 -16.57 26.63
N ILE A 4 5.17 -16.58 25.48
CA ILE A 4 6.10 -15.52 25.07
C ILE A 4 5.36 -14.24 24.69
N LEU A 5 4.15 -14.37 24.12
CA LEU A 5 3.27 -13.23 23.88
C LEU A 5 2.83 -12.60 25.22
N GLU A 6 2.53 -13.40 26.24
CA GLU A 6 2.23 -12.92 27.60
C GLU A 6 3.44 -12.21 28.23
N GLU A 7 4.66 -12.72 28.01
CA GLU A 7 5.92 -12.07 28.41
C GLU A 7 6.12 -10.72 27.71
N SER A 8 5.74 -10.63 26.43
CA SER A 8 5.90 -9.41 25.61
C SER A 8 5.07 -8.23 26.11
N VAL A 9 3.91 -8.50 26.73
CA VAL A 9 3.00 -7.50 27.31
C VAL A 9 3.10 -7.43 28.84
N CYS A 10 4.21 -7.91 29.40
CA CYS A 10 4.51 -7.83 30.84
C CYS A 10 3.49 -8.55 31.76
N LEU A 11 2.73 -9.53 31.24
CA LEU A 11 1.86 -10.38 32.06
C LEU A 11 2.62 -11.52 32.74
N LYS A 12 3.79 -11.88 32.19
CA LYS A 12 4.71 -12.87 32.74
C LYS A 12 6.14 -12.33 32.76
N VAL A 13 6.96 -12.91 33.65
CA VAL A 13 8.39 -12.64 33.69
C VAL A 13 9.04 -13.17 32.42
N ARG A 14 9.83 -12.33 31.76
CA ARG A 14 10.55 -12.68 30.53
C ARG A 14 11.57 -13.78 30.79
N THR A 15 11.54 -14.77 29.91
CA THR A 15 12.49 -15.88 29.88
C THR A 15 13.57 -15.64 28.83
N PRO A 16 14.70 -16.38 28.84
CA PRO A 16 15.70 -16.26 27.78
C PRO A 16 15.14 -16.47 26.37
N MET A 17 14.10 -17.30 26.23
CA MET A 17 13.42 -17.58 24.97
C MET A 17 12.70 -16.34 24.39
N TYR A 18 12.28 -15.39 25.23
CA TYR A 18 11.72 -14.12 24.77
C TYR A 18 12.76 -13.28 24.01
N GLU A 19 13.99 -13.23 24.51
CA GLU A 19 15.10 -12.50 23.88
C GLU A 19 15.50 -13.12 22.53
N GLU A 20 15.44 -14.45 22.41
CA GLU A 20 15.74 -15.14 21.14
C GLU A 20 14.69 -14.87 20.04
N LEU A 21 13.45 -14.57 20.42
CA LEU A 21 12.35 -14.30 19.48
C LEU A 21 12.14 -12.81 19.21
N LEU A 22 12.90 -11.94 19.88
CA LEU A 22 12.86 -10.50 19.66
C LEU A 22 13.62 -10.16 18.37
N THR A 23 12.90 -9.59 17.40
CA THR A 23 13.49 -9.16 16.12
C THR A 23 14.04 -7.72 16.16
N ASN A 24 13.57 -6.89 17.10
CA ASN A 24 14.04 -5.50 17.25
C ASN A 24 14.00 -5.06 18.71
N LYS A 25 12.91 -4.41 19.14
CA LYS A 25 12.75 -3.89 20.51
C LYS A 25 11.44 -4.37 21.09
N GLY A 26 11.52 -4.94 22.29
CA GLY A 26 10.36 -5.27 23.11
C GLY A 26 9.72 -4.04 23.75
N ILE A 27 8.53 -4.23 24.31
CA ILE A 27 7.91 -3.24 25.20
C ILE A 27 8.81 -3.08 26.43
N LYS A 28 9.00 -1.88 26.97
CA LYS A 28 9.81 -1.73 28.21
C LYS A 28 9.02 -2.18 29.43
N ASP A 29 9.71 -2.58 30.49
CA ASP A 29 9.03 -2.89 31.75
C ASP A 29 8.41 -1.64 32.38
N GLY A 30 7.39 -1.84 33.21
CA GLY A 30 6.72 -0.76 33.96
C GLY A 30 5.53 -0.10 33.25
N TYR A 31 5.17 -0.53 32.05
CA TYR A 31 3.89 -0.13 31.44
C TYR A 31 2.73 -0.95 31.99
N THR A 32 1.61 -0.27 32.28
CA THR A 32 0.32 -0.93 32.53
C THR A 32 -0.45 -0.99 31.22
N ILE A 33 -0.57 -2.17 30.63
CA ILE A 33 -1.31 -2.39 29.39
C ILE A 33 -2.75 -2.72 29.77
N GLU A 34 -3.71 -1.93 29.27
CA GLU A 34 -5.13 -2.15 29.56
C GLU A 34 -5.89 -2.84 28.41
N HIS A 35 -5.42 -2.60 27.18
CA HIS A 35 -6.10 -3.03 25.97
C HIS A 35 -5.14 -3.79 25.07
N ILE A 36 -5.66 -4.80 24.39
CA ILE A 36 -4.93 -5.56 23.39
C ILE A 36 -5.78 -5.71 22.14
N THR A 37 -5.11 -5.70 20.99
CA THR A 37 -5.72 -5.89 19.68
C THR A 37 -4.79 -6.79 18.87
N PHE A 38 -5.38 -7.78 18.21
CA PHE A 38 -4.71 -8.68 17.30
C PHE A 38 -5.15 -8.41 15.86
N SER A 39 -4.24 -8.56 14.90
CA SER A 39 -4.52 -8.38 13.48
C SER A 39 -3.77 -9.41 12.63
N GLY A 40 -4.08 -9.48 11.34
CA GLY A 40 -3.58 -10.54 10.43
C GLY A 40 -4.43 -11.81 10.44
N GLY A 41 -4.08 -12.80 9.61
CA GLY A 41 -4.91 -13.99 9.38
C GLY A 41 -5.09 -14.92 10.59
N VAL A 42 -4.14 -14.94 11.54
CA VAL A 42 -4.30 -15.67 12.81
C VAL A 42 -5.32 -14.99 13.72
N ALA A 43 -5.45 -13.67 13.64
CA ALA A 43 -6.33 -12.92 14.54
C ALA A 43 -7.82 -13.22 14.32
N ASP A 44 -8.22 -13.62 13.11
CA ASP A 44 -9.60 -14.03 12.83
C ASP A 44 -10.03 -15.22 13.72
N TYR A 45 -9.08 -16.08 14.09
CA TYR A 45 -9.28 -17.20 15.00
C TYR A 45 -9.20 -16.82 16.49
N ILE A 46 -8.79 -15.59 16.82
CA ILE A 46 -8.83 -15.05 18.18
C ILE A 46 -10.22 -14.43 18.47
N TYR A 47 -10.81 -13.77 17.47
CA TYR A 47 -12.12 -13.12 17.60
C TYR A 47 -13.30 -14.06 17.27
N GLY A 48 -13.08 -15.04 16.40
CA GLY A 48 -14.09 -15.99 15.94
C GLY A 48 -14.15 -17.28 16.77
N SER A 49 -14.99 -18.22 16.32
CA SER A 49 -15.24 -19.49 17.02
C SER A 49 -15.18 -20.73 16.13
N ASN A 50 -14.77 -20.59 14.86
CA ASN A 50 -14.78 -21.71 13.92
C ASN A 50 -13.41 -22.38 13.82
N TYR A 51 -13.18 -23.35 14.70
CA TYR A 51 -11.95 -24.15 14.81
C TYR A 51 -12.09 -25.56 14.20
N SER A 52 -13.01 -25.74 13.24
CA SER A 52 -13.38 -27.08 12.74
C SER A 52 -12.22 -27.87 12.12
N ASP A 53 -11.22 -27.18 11.57
CA ASP A 53 -9.99 -27.77 11.03
C ASP A 53 -8.75 -27.05 11.59
N PRO A 54 -8.01 -27.68 12.53
CA PRO A 54 -6.81 -27.10 13.15
C PRO A 54 -5.66 -26.81 12.18
N PHE A 55 -5.64 -27.46 11.00
CA PHE A 55 -4.55 -27.34 10.02
C PHE A 55 -5.08 -26.89 8.64
N LYS A 56 -6.18 -26.14 8.62
CA LYS A 56 -6.87 -25.66 7.40
C LYS A 56 -5.92 -25.06 6.34
N TYR A 57 -4.85 -24.41 6.76
CA TYR A 57 -3.88 -23.74 5.88
C TYR A 57 -2.56 -24.51 5.73
N GLY A 58 -2.46 -25.73 6.26
CA GLY A 58 -1.23 -26.51 6.29
C GLY A 58 -0.21 -26.03 7.33
N ASP A 59 -0.61 -25.11 8.22
CA ASP A 59 0.21 -24.56 9.29
C ASP A 59 -0.52 -24.60 10.65
N MET A 60 0.14 -24.08 11.70
CA MET A 60 -0.41 -24.02 13.06
C MET A 60 -1.20 -22.73 13.34
N GLY A 61 -1.55 -21.93 12.32
CA GLY A 61 -2.16 -20.61 12.51
C GLY A 61 -3.51 -20.66 13.26
N VAL A 62 -4.36 -21.64 12.92
CA VAL A 62 -5.66 -21.85 13.58
C VAL A 62 -5.48 -22.23 15.04
N VAL A 63 -4.59 -23.20 15.31
CA VAL A 63 -4.26 -23.66 16.68
C VAL A 63 -3.70 -22.51 17.52
N LEU A 64 -2.80 -21.70 16.95
CA LEU A 64 -2.22 -20.56 17.65
C LEU A 64 -3.30 -19.52 17.99
N GLY A 65 -4.20 -19.20 17.06
CA GLY A 65 -5.31 -18.28 17.30
C GLY A 65 -6.24 -18.76 18.42
N GLU A 66 -6.58 -20.05 18.41
CA GLU A 66 -7.40 -20.68 19.45
C GLU A 66 -6.73 -20.61 20.83
N GLU A 67 -5.44 -20.93 20.91
CA GLU A 67 -4.71 -20.91 22.17
C GLU A 67 -4.52 -19.47 22.70
N ILE A 68 -4.35 -18.48 21.83
CA ILE A 68 -4.34 -17.07 22.23
C ILE A 68 -5.71 -16.65 22.77
N ALA A 69 -6.81 -17.08 22.14
CA ALA A 69 -8.17 -16.77 22.61
C ALA A 69 -8.43 -17.31 24.03
N LYS A 70 -7.84 -18.45 24.39
CA LYS A 70 -7.96 -19.08 25.73
C LYS A 70 -6.96 -18.56 26.77
N SER A 71 -5.97 -17.77 26.35
CA SER A 71 -4.84 -17.33 27.15
C SER A 71 -5.15 -16.20 28.15
N THR A 72 -4.17 -15.84 28.98
CA THR A 72 -4.33 -14.70 29.90
C THR A 72 -4.35 -13.36 29.17
N LEU A 73 -3.87 -13.29 27.93
CA LEU A 73 -3.90 -12.08 27.10
C LEU A 73 -5.34 -11.56 26.93
N VAL A 74 -6.27 -12.46 26.64
CA VAL A 74 -7.68 -12.10 26.40
C VAL A 74 -8.49 -12.03 27.70
N LYS A 75 -8.05 -12.75 28.74
CA LYS A 75 -8.72 -12.75 30.06
C LYS A 75 -8.39 -11.51 30.90
N ASN A 76 -7.13 -11.07 30.89
CA ASN A 76 -6.65 -9.99 31.75
C ASN A 76 -6.61 -8.63 31.05
N LEU A 77 -6.52 -8.59 29.71
CA LEU A 77 -6.52 -7.37 28.93
C LEU A 77 -7.86 -7.22 28.19
N LYS A 78 -8.29 -5.97 28.01
CA LYS A 78 -9.53 -5.69 27.25
C LYS A 78 -9.26 -5.88 25.76
N LEU A 79 -9.78 -6.97 25.20
CA LEU A 79 -9.72 -7.24 23.77
C LEU A 79 -10.55 -6.20 23.00
N LYS A 80 -9.91 -5.50 22.05
CA LYS A 80 -10.57 -4.59 21.12
C LYS A 80 -10.43 -5.14 19.69
N PRO A 81 -11.51 -5.12 18.88
CA PRO A 81 -11.43 -5.56 17.50
C PRO A 81 -10.53 -4.61 16.71
N ALA A 82 -9.65 -5.19 15.88
CA ALA A 82 -8.89 -4.41 14.92
C ALA A 82 -9.84 -3.88 13.83
N LYS A 83 -9.81 -2.58 13.55
CA LYS A 83 -10.58 -1.99 12.43
C LYS A 83 -10.02 -2.42 11.07
N GLU A 84 -8.72 -2.66 11.00
CA GLU A 84 -8.00 -3.17 9.84
C GLU A 84 -7.48 -4.57 10.22
N THR A 85 -7.89 -5.64 9.54
CA THR A 85 -7.60 -7.02 9.95
C THR A 85 -6.42 -7.62 9.18
N ILE A 86 -6.66 -8.33 8.08
CA ILE A 86 -5.64 -8.97 7.22
C ILE A 86 -4.69 -7.93 6.60
N ARG A 87 -5.07 -6.65 6.67
CA ARG A 87 -4.32 -5.50 6.15
C ARG A 87 -3.88 -4.50 7.24
N ALA A 88 -3.82 -4.92 8.50
CA ALA A 88 -3.07 -4.17 9.51
C ALA A 88 -1.59 -4.26 9.19
N THR A 89 -1.17 -3.45 8.22
CA THR A 89 0.23 -3.23 7.94
C THR A 89 0.85 -2.67 9.21
N VAL A 90 1.99 -3.22 9.61
CA VAL A 90 2.80 -2.71 10.71
C VAL A 90 3.15 -1.25 10.40
N VAL A 91 2.34 -0.32 10.90
CA VAL A 91 2.60 1.13 10.83
C VAL A 91 3.88 1.49 11.62
N GLY A 92 4.42 0.55 12.41
CA GLY A 92 5.57 0.76 13.29
C GLY A 92 6.96 0.66 12.65
N ALA A 93 7.08 0.26 11.38
CA ALA A 93 8.38 0.13 10.69
C ALA A 93 8.35 0.74 9.28
N GLY A 94 7.52 1.77 9.07
CA GLY A 94 7.49 2.49 7.81
C GLY A 94 8.38 3.73 7.85
N SER A 95 9.24 3.91 6.85
CA SER A 95 9.84 5.23 6.63
C SER A 95 8.77 6.13 6.03
N HIS A 96 8.55 7.29 6.65
CA HIS A 96 7.63 8.30 6.16
C HIS A 96 8.41 9.49 5.64
N THR A 97 8.36 9.71 4.33
CA THR A 97 8.87 10.94 3.71
C THR A 97 7.68 11.79 3.31
N THR A 98 7.64 13.02 3.82
CA THR A 98 6.68 14.02 3.35
C THR A 98 7.32 14.76 2.19
N ASP A 99 6.78 14.59 0.99
CA ASP A 99 7.20 15.31 -0.20
C ASP A 99 6.09 16.27 -0.64
N ILE A 100 6.50 17.44 -1.11
CA ILE A 100 5.62 18.40 -1.76
C ILE A 100 5.79 18.18 -3.25
N SER A 101 4.71 17.82 -3.96
CA SER A 101 4.76 17.75 -5.42
C SER A 101 5.27 19.08 -5.98
N GLY A 102 6.39 19.01 -6.70
CA GLY A 102 7.05 20.15 -7.30
C GLY A 102 6.20 20.72 -8.42
N SER A 103 5.45 21.78 -8.11
CA SER A 103 4.91 22.78 -9.05
C SER A 103 3.84 22.40 -10.08
N THR A 104 3.59 21.14 -10.45
CA THR A 104 2.64 20.88 -11.56
C THR A 104 1.82 19.57 -11.51
N ILE A 105 0.67 19.61 -10.85
CA ILE A 105 -0.31 18.51 -10.92
C ILE A 105 -1.36 18.72 -12.02
N THR A 106 -1.95 17.62 -12.51
CA THR A 106 -3.21 17.66 -13.26
C THR A 106 -4.21 16.74 -12.60
N TYR A 107 -5.38 17.29 -12.26
CA TYR A 107 -6.55 16.55 -11.81
C TYR A 107 -7.82 17.12 -12.44
N THR A 108 -8.86 16.29 -12.57
CA THR A 108 -10.05 16.59 -13.38
C THR A 108 -11.30 16.78 -12.55
N GLU A 109 -11.36 16.17 -11.36
CA GLU A 109 -12.40 16.35 -10.34
C GLU A 109 -11.77 16.28 -8.93
N ASP A 110 -12.48 16.81 -7.93
CA ASP A 110 -12.01 16.91 -6.53
C ASP A 110 -12.17 15.56 -5.80
N ILE A 111 -11.39 14.56 -6.22
CA ILE A 111 -11.40 13.20 -5.66
C ILE A 111 -10.54 13.06 -4.39
N PHE A 112 -9.99 14.17 -3.89
CA PHE A 112 -9.09 14.19 -2.75
C PHE A 112 -9.84 14.32 -1.41
N PRO A 113 -9.28 13.84 -0.28
CA PRO A 113 -7.98 13.19 -0.16
C PRO A 113 -8.02 11.69 -0.48
N ILE A 114 -6.90 11.17 -0.98
CA ILE A 114 -6.67 9.75 -1.24
C ILE A 114 -5.69 9.21 -0.19
N LYS A 115 -5.96 8.01 0.34
CA LYS A 115 -5.10 7.37 1.34
C LYS A 115 -4.78 5.93 0.97
N ASN A 116 -3.56 5.52 1.30
CA ASN A 116 -3.06 4.15 1.17
C ASN A 116 -3.21 3.60 -0.26
N LEU A 117 -2.92 4.42 -1.28
CA LEU A 117 -2.93 3.96 -2.67
C LEU A 117 -1.62 3.20 -2.94
N PRO A 118 -1.65 1.90 -3.24
CA PRO A 118 -0.43 1.13 -3.53
C PRO A 118 0.25 1.61 -4.82
N ILE A 119 1.57 1.54 -4.85
CA ILE A 119 2.39 1.88 -6.01
C ILE A 119 2.70 0.64 -6.86
N LEU A 120 2.44 0.74 -8.16
CA LEU A 120 2.96 -0.15 -9.20
C LEU A 120 3.97 0.64 -10.04
N LYS A 121 5.26 0.42 -9.80
CA LYS A 121 6.36 1.08 -10.52
C LYS A 121 6.90 0.22 -11.66
N LEU A 122 7.03 0.81 -12.83
CA LEU A 122 7.80 0.24 -13.94
C LEU A 122 9.29 0.44 -13.70
N SER A 123 10.10 -0.58 -14.02
CA SER A 123 11.55 -0.46 -13.93
C SER A 123 12.10 0.40 -15.06
N SER A 124 13.30 0.97 -14.89
CA SER A 124 13.97 1.71 -15.97
C SER A 124 14.22 0.84 -17.20
N GLU A 125 14.36 -0.48 -17.02
CA GLU A 125 14.52 -1.45 -18.12
C GLU A 125 13.21 -1.68 -18.88
N ASP A 126 12.07 -1.70 -18.18
CA ASP A 126 10.74 -1.78 -18.80
C ASP A 126 10.48 -0.55 -19.69
N GLU A 127 10.86 0.65 -19.22
CA GLU A 127 10.71 1.90 -19.97
C GLU A 127 11.66 1.99 -21.17
N ALA A 128 12.90 1.49 -21.03
CA ALA A 128 13.92 1.57 -22.08
C ALA A 128 13.63 0.68 -23.31
N LYS A 129 12.83 -0.37 -23.15
CA LYS A 129 12.42 -1.28 -24.23
C LYS A 129 11.33 -0.68 -25.15
N GLY A 130 10.82 0.50 -24.82
CA GLY A 130 9.87 1.26 -25.63
C GLY A 130 8.40 1.08 -25.23
N PHE A 131 7.53 1.79 -25.94
CA PHE A 131 6.12 1.95 -25.54
C PHE A 131 5.31 0.65 -25.52
N ASN A 132 5.59 -0.30 -26.42
CA ASN A 132 4.91 -1.61 -26.40
C ASN A 132 5.27 -2.40 -25.13
N SER A 133 6.53 -2.33 -24.69
CA SER A 133 6.98 -2.99 -23.46
C SER A 133 6.32 -2.38 -22.22
N ILE A 134 6.09 -1.06 -22.21
CA ILE A 134 5.35 -0.38 -21.13
C ILE A 134 3.92 -0.93 -21.06
N GLU A 135 3.23 -1.04 -22.20
CA GLU A 135 1.87 -1.57 -22.27
C GLU A 135 1.79 -3.01 -21.74
N GLU A 136 2.64 -3.90 -22.25
CA GLU A 136 2.67 -5.32 -21.89
C GLU A 136 3.01 -5.51 -20.41
N CYS A 137 4.08 -4.87 -19.93
CA CYS A 137 4.52 -4.98 -18.55
C CYS A 137 3.47 -4.46 -17.56
N LEU A 138 2.81 -3.34 -17.89
CA LEU A 138 1.76 -2.80 -17.05
C LEU A 138 0.55 -3.74 -16.99
N ARG A 139 0.13 -4.29 -18.14
CA ARG A 139 -0.96 -5.26 -18.22
C ARG A 139 -0.67 -6.53 -17.43
N GLU A 140 0.58 -7.01 -17.42
CA GLU A 140 0.98 -8.17 -16.64
C GLU A 140 1.02 -7.88 -15.14
N LYS A 141 1.69 -6.80 -14.73
CA LYS A 141 1.84 -6.44 -13.32
C LYS A 141 0.53 -6.08 -12.66
N LEU A 142 -0.42 -5.48 -13.38
CA LEU A 142 -1.75 -5.16 -12.85
C LEU A 142 -2.53 -6.42 -12.44
N LYS A 143 -2.28 -7.57 -13.06
CA LYS A 143 -2.91 -8.85 -12.66
C LYS A 143 -2.57 -9.23 -11.22
N TRP A 144 -1.40 -8.82 -10.71
CA TRP A 144 -1.01 -9.11 -9.31
C TRP A 144 -1.88 -8.37 -8.30
N PHE A 145 -2.54 -7.29 -8.72
CA PHE A 145 -3.44 -6.48 -7.88
C PHE A 145 -4.91 -6.89 -8.02
N ASN A 146 -5.18 -7.99 -8.74
CA ASN A 146 -6.48 -8.64 -8.83
C ASN A 146 -6.48 -9.91 -7.97
N LEU A 147 -6.72 -9.77 -6.68
CA LEU A 147 -6.88 -10.90 -5.77
C LEU A 147 -8.38 -11.15 -5.54
N GLU A 148 -8.81 -12.40 -5.66
CA GLU A 148 -10.16 -12.87 -5.27
C GLU A 148 -11.35 -12.10 -5.90
N ASN A 149 -11.21 -11.67 -7.16
CA ASN A 149 -12.19 -10.85 -7.91
C ASN A 149 -12.40 -9.41 -7.41
N GLU A 150 -11.65 -8.97 -6.40
CA GLU A 150 -11.57 -7.56 -6.01
C GLU A 150 -10.33 -6.92 -6.62
N SER A 151 -10.52 -6.21 -7.74
CA SER A 151 -9.44 -5.39 -8.32
C SER A 151 -9.18 -4.18 -7.44
N GLN A 152 -7.96 -4.09 -6.92
CA GLN A 152 -7.52 -2.95 -6.13
C GLN A 152 -7.09 -1.80 -7.04
N GLN A 153 -7.46 -0.57 -6.67
CA GLN A 153 -6.95 0.62 -7.32
C GLN A 153 -5.46 0.84 -6.97
N VAL A 154 -4.66 1.22 -7.96
CA VAL A 154 -3.21 1.45 -7.81
C VAL A 154 -2.81 2.81 -8.43
N ALA A 155 -1.68 3.36 -7.98
CA ALA A 155 -0.96 4.40 -8.71
C ALA A 155 0.13 3.78 -9.58
N VAL A 156 0.12 4.08 -10.88
CA VAL A 156 1.16 3.65 -11.81
C VAL A 156 2.29 4.66 -11.77
N ALA A 157 3.47 4.22 -11.34
CA ALA A 157 4.67 5.03 -11.25
C ALA A 157 5.65 4.71 -12.38
N ILE A 158 6.21 5.76 -12.98
CA ILE A 158 7.27 5.65 -13.99
C ILE A 158 8.34 6.70 -13.71
N LYS A 159 9.56 6.46 -14.19
CA LYS A 159 10.57 7.51 -14.22
C LYS A 159 10.19 8.60 -15.22
N GLY A 160 9.66 8.17 -16.37
CA GLY A 160 9.30 9.02 -17.49
C GLY A 160 10.53 9.59 -18.22
N PRO A 161 10.37 10.06 -19.47
CA PRO A 161 11.44 10.72 -20.21
C PRO A 161 11.77 12.10 -19.63
N LYS A 162 13.05 12.49 -19.64
CA LYS A 162 13.52 13.81 -19.14
C LYS A 162 13.14 14.99 -20.01
N SER A 163 13.16 14.82 -21.34
CA SER A 163 12.87 15.89 -22.31
C SER A 163 12.14 15.31 -23.52
N PRO A 164 10.91 14.80 -23.33
CA PRO A 164 10.13 14.19 -24.41
C PRO A 164 9.65 15.24 -25.42
N SER A 165 9.56 14.85 -26.68
CA SER A 165 8.73 15.57 -27.63
C SER A 165 7.24 15.38 -27.30
N PHE A 166 6.37 16.21 -27.88
CA PHE A 166 4.93 16.01 -27.70
C PHE A 166 4.43 14.68 -28.31
N ILE A 167 5.10 14.18 -29.36
CA ILE A 167 4.81 12.86 -29.94
C ILE A 167 5.15 11.76 -28.95
N ASP A 168 6.26 11.88 -28.23
CA ASP A 168 6.64 10.91 -27.18
C ASP A 168 5.61 10.91 -26.04
N ILE A 169 5.13 12.08 -25.61
CA ILE A 169 4.04 12.17 -24.62
C ILE A 169 2.76 11.49 -25.13
N GLN A 170 2.41 11.66 -26.41
CA GLN A 170 1.24 11.00 -27.00
C GLN A 170 1.38 9.47 -27.06
N ASN A 171 2.58 8.97 -27.35
CA ASN A 171 2.82 7.53 -27.40
C ASN A 171 2.88 6.93 -26.00
N LEU A 172 3.52 7.62 -25.04
CA LEU A 172 3.54 7.23 -23.64
C LEU A 172 2.14 7.17 -23.04
N SER A 173 1.32 8.20 -23.26
CA SER A 173 -0.07 8.23 -22.81
C SER A 173 -0.89 7.07 -23.38
N LYS A 174 -0.75 6.74 -24.67
CA LYS A 174 -1.42 5.57 -25.27
C LYS A 174 -0.98 4.27 -24.62
N ALA A 175 0.33 4.06 -24.45
CA ALA A 175 0.86 2.85 -23.83
C ALA A 175 0.34 2.67 -22.39
N LEU A 176 0.33 3.74 -21.61
CA LEU A 176 -0.22 3.73 -20.25
C LEU A 176 -1.73 3.41 -20.27
N ILE A 177 -2.52 4.08 -21.11
CA ILE A 177 -3.97 3.84 -21.23
C ILE A 177 -4.25 2.38 -21.59
N ASN A 178 -3.58 1.87 -22.63
CA ASN A 178 -3.77 0.49 -23.08
C ASN A 178 -3.36 -0.52 -21.99
N GLY A 179 -2.26 -0.26 -21.28
CA GLY A 179 -1.80 -1.09 -20.18
C GLY A 179 -2.78 -1.09 -19.00
N MET A 180 -3.46 0.03 -18.75
CA MET A 180 -4.44 0.20 -17.66
C MET A 180 -5.90 -0.12 -18.04
N THR A 181 -6.14 -0.80 -19.17
CA THR A 181 -7.49 -1.08 -19.68
C THR A 181 -8.42 -1.69 -18.62
N GLU A 182 -7.90 -2.58 -17.77
CA GLU A 182 -8.70 -3.20 -16.72
C GLU A 182 -9.18 -2.22 -15.63
N LEU A 183 -8.32 -1.27 -15.22
CA LEU A 183 -8.70 -0.21 -14.27
C LEU A 183 -9.75 0.72 -14.90
N LEU A 184 -9.59 1.03 -16.18
CA LEU A 184 -10.49 1.89 -16.94
C LEU A 184 -11.88 1.26 -17.11
N GLN A 185 -11.95 -0.04 -17.40
CA GLN A 185 -13.22 -0.77 -17.53
C GLN A 185 -14.04 -0.79 -16.23
N ARG A 186 -13.38 -0.62 -15.08
CA ARG A 186 -14.02 -0.53 -13.76
C ARG A 186 -14.36 0.91 -13.33
N ASN A 187 -14.20 1.89 -14.23
CA ASN A 187 -14.40 3.31 -13.94
C ASN A 187 -13.55 3.86 -12.78
N TYR A 188 -12.39 3.25 -12.50
CA TYR A 188 -11.48 3.81 -11.52
C TYR A 188 -10.81 5.09 -12.04
N PRO A 189 -10.59 6.08 -11.16
CA PRO A 189 -9.65 7.17 -11.44
C PRO A 189 -8.26 6.63 -11.80
N VAL A 190 -7.63 7.26 -12.79
CA VAL A 190 -6.28 6.97 -13.24
C VAL A 190 -5.29 7.77 -12.39
N PHE A 191 -4.42 7.08 -11.67
CA PHE A 191 -3.34 7.70 -10.90
C PHE A 191 -1.99 7.41 -11.57
N ILE A 192 -1.28 8.47 -11.97
CA ILE A 192 0.04 8.40 -12.60
C ILE A 192 1.02 9.21 -11.75
N ILE A 193 2.14 8.59 -11.39
CA ILE A 193 3.25 9.25 -10.70
C ILE A 193 4.47 9.22 -11.62
N VAL A 194 5.14 10.36 -11.76
CA VAL A 194 6.30 10.50 -12.62
C VAL A 194 7.48 11.09 -11.85
N GLU A 195 8.67 10.53 -12.00
CA GLU A 195 9.85 11.13 -11.36
C GLU A 195 10.27 12.44 -12.03
N ASN A 196 10.15 12.53 -13.36
CA ASN A 196 10.47 13.73 -14.14
C ASN A 196 9.27 14.69 -14.28
N ASP A 197 9.56 15.99 -14.41
CA ASP A 197 8.60 17.10 -14.52
C ASP A 197 7.85 17.11 -15.87
N ILE A 198 6.94 16.14 -16.05
CA ILE A 198 6.09 16.00 -17.24
C ILE A 198 4.62 15.72 -16.89
N ALA A 199 4.22 15.75 -15.61
CA ALA A 199 2.90 15.27 -15.21
C ALA A 199 1.78 16.11 -15.81
N LYS A 200 1.98 17.43 -15.96
CA LYS A 200 0.98 18.31 -16.59
C LYS A 200 0.65 17.89 -18.01
N VAL A 201 1.66 17.83 -18.86
CA VAL A 201 1.47 17.54 -20.29
C VAL A 201 1.01 16.09 -20.48
N LEU A 202 1.54 15.16 -19.68
CA LEU A 202 1.12 13.76 -19.71
C LEU A 202 -0.33 13.60 -19.24
N GLY A 203 -0.68 14.13 -18.07
CA GLY A 203 -2.02 14.03 -17.50
C GLY A 203 -3.10 14.66 -18.39
N GLN A 204 -2.83 15.85 -18.94
CA GLN A 204 -3.73 16.48 -19.92
C GLN A 204 -3.89 15.65 -21.20
N THR A 205 -2.80 15.03 -21.67
CA THR A 205 -2.84 14.17 -22.85
C THR A 205 -3.62 12.89 -22.61
N VAL A 206 -3.42 12.24 -21.46
CA VAL A 206 -4.17 11.05 -21.03
C VAL A 206 -5.65 11.38 -20.91
N HIS A 207 -6.02 12.44 -20.18
CA HIS A 207 -7.42 12.83 -20.00
C HIS A 207 -8.10 13.14 -21.34
N ARG A 208 -7.39 13.79 -22.27
CA ARG A 208 -7.90 14.03 -23.64
C ARG A 208 -8.08 12.74 -24.42
N GLN A 209 -7.13 11.81 -24.37
CA GLN A 209 -7.21 10.53 -25.09
C GLN A 209 -8.29 9.61 -24.53
N LEU A 210 -8.62 9.74 -23.25
CA LEU A 210 -9.77 9.11 -22.60
C LEU A 210 -11.09 9.86 -22.85
N ASN A 211 -11.16 10.76 -23.83
CA ASN A 211 -12.36 11.57 -24.12
C ASN A 211 -12.95 12.30 -22.91
N LYS A 212 -12.12 12.60 -21.91
CA LYS A 212 -12.51 13.23 -20.63
C LYS A 212 -13.53 12.43 -19.80
N SER A 213 -13.69 11.13 -20.05
CA SER A 213 -14.65 10.29 -19.30
C SER A 213 -14.14 9.85 -17.94
N ASN A 214 -12.82 9.76 -17.76
CA ASN A 214 -12.20 9.27 -16.55
C ASN A 214 -11.47 10.38 -15.80
N ASN A 215 -11.53 10.27 -14.47
CA ASN A 215 -10.73 11.11 -13.61
C ASN A 215 -9.25 10.75 -13.73
N VAL A 216 -8.39 11.73 -13.93
CA VAL A 216 -6.94 11.53 -14.10
C VAL A 216 -6.22 12.39 -13.10
N VAL A 217 -5.42 11.78 -12.23
CA VAL A 217 -4.48 12.45 -11.32
C VAL A 217 -3.07 12.09 -11.76
N CYS A 218 -2.34 13.08 -12.26
CA CYS A 218 -0.95 12.94 -12.66
C CYS A 218 -0.08 13.86 -11.80
N ILE A 219 0.93 13.30 -11.14
CA ILE A 219 1.81 14.00 -10.20
C ILE A 219 3.27 13.72 -10.60
N ASP A 220 4.09 14.77 -10.70
CA ASP A 220 5.51 14.66 -11.00
C ASP A 220 6.41 15.01 -9.81
N SER A 221 7.71 14.81 -10.00
CA SER A 221 8.78 15.09 -9.05
C SER A 221 8.70 14.25 -7.76
N ILE A 222 8.09 13.07 -7.85
CA ILE A 222 7.95 12.14 -6.73
C ILE A 222 8.68 10.84 -7.06
N LYS A 223 9.53 10.41 -6.13
CA LYS A 223 10.23 9.13 -6.21
C LYS A 223 9.58 8.14 -5.27
N VAL A 224 9.09 7.05 -5.83
CA VAL A 224 8.47 5.92 -5.12
C VAL A 224 9.10 4.63 -5.62
N GLU A 225 8.94 3.54 -4.89
CA GLU A 225 9.37 2.20 -5.26
C GLU A 225 8.21 1.20 -5.18
N ASN A 226 8.37 0.03 -5.80
CA ASN A 226 7.39 -1.05 -5.63
C ASN A 226 7.32 -1.47 -4.16
N GLY A 227 6.11 -1.61 -3.63
CA GLY A 227 5.87 -1.86 -2.21
C GLY A 227 5.58 -0.60 -1.38
N ASP A 228 5.78 0.59 -1.96
CA ASP A 228 5.33 1.84 -1.36
C ASP A 228 3.80 2.01 -1.45
N TYR A 229 3.29 2.83 -0.55
CA TYR A 229 1.95 3.40 -0.60
C TYR A 229 2.03 4.92 -0.61
N ILE A 230 1.09 5.56 -1.29
CA ILE A 230 0.98 7.02 -1.36
C ILE A 230 -0.33 7.50 -0.75
N ASP A 231 -0.25 8.52 0.10
CA ASP A 231 -1.38 9.37 0.46
C ASP A 231 -1.27 10.68 -0.32
N ILE A 232 -2.38 11.15 -0.87
CA ILE A 232 -2.47 12.41 -1.59
C ILE A 232 -3.53 13.26 -0.89
N GLY A 233 -3.11 14.35 -0.24
CA GLY A 233 -4.05 15.25 0.43
C GLY A 233 -4.79 16.16 -0.54
N SER A 234 -5.66 17.00 0.00
CA SER A 234 -6.43 17.96 -0.79
C SER A 234 -5.53 18.99 -1.48
N PRO A 235 -5.88 19.44 -2.70
CA PRO A 235 -5.10 20.43 -3.42
C PRO A 235 -4.99 21.74 -2.64
N LEU A 236 -3.80 22.34 -2.70
CA LEU A 236 -3.45 23.62 -2.10
C LEU A 236 -3.13 24.64 -3.22
N VAL A 237 -3.13 25.92 -2.87
CA VAL A 237 -2.72 27.01 -3.77
C VAL A 237 -3.46 26.98 -5.12
N ASN A 238 -4.80 27.07 -5.09
CA ASN A 238 -5.67 27.03 -6.27
C ASN A 238 -5.46 25.78 -7.15
N GLY A 239 -5.22 24.62 -6.55
CA GLY A 239 -5.09 23.35 -7.28
C GLY A 239 -3.74 23.12 -7.96
N LYS A 240 -2.70 23.89 -7.61
CA LYS A 240 -1.39 23.76 -8.25
C LYS A 240 -0.49 22.71 -7.61
N VAL A 241 -0.73 22.39 -6.35
CA VAL A 241 0.11 21.51 -5.54
C VAL A 241 -0.78 20.62 -4.67
N VAL A 242 -0.37 19.38 -4.44
CA VAL A 242 -0.98 18.48 -3.44
C VAL A 242 0.10 18.01 -2.47
N PRO A 243 -0.20 17.93 -1.16
CA PRO A 243 0.70 17.32 -0.21
C PRO A 243 0.69 15.81 -0.41
N VAL A 244 1.88 15.20 -0.44
CA VAL A 244 2.04 13.76 -0.62
C VAL A 244 2.80 13.16 0.55
N VAL A 245 2.34 12.01 1.02
CA VAL A 245 3.07 11.20 1.99
C VAL A 245 3.37 9.84 1.37
N ILE A 246 4.65 9.50 1.27
CA ILE A 246 5.10 8.17 0.86
C ILE A 246 5.28 7.33 2.11
N LYS A 247 4.72 6.13 2.07
CA LYS A 247 4.81 5.12 3.13
C LYS A 247 5.53 3.90 2.55
N THR A 248 6.80 3.76 2.89
CA THR A 248 7.60 2.61 2.51
C THR A 248 7.53 1.57 3.61
N LEU A 249 7.19 0.33 3.27
CA LEU A 249 7.28 -0.79 4.21
C LEU A 249 8.74 -1.23 4.31
N VAL A 250 9.40 -0.93 5.43
CA VAL A 250 10.77 -1.38 5.67
C VAL A 250 10.71 -2.75 6.32
N PHE A 251 11.09 -3.78 5.56
CA PHE A 251 11.38 -5.10 6.11
C PHE A 251 12.87 -5.12 6.47
N ASN A 252 13.20 -4.90 7.75
CA ASN A 252 14.55 -5.16 8.21
C ASN A 252 14.83 -6.66 8.11
N SER A 253 15.92 -7.01 7.42
CA SER A 253 16.50 -8.36 7.40
C SER A 253 17.40 -8.58 8.61
#